data_AF-A0AAJ2LD35-F1
#
_entry.id   AF-A0AAJ2LD35-F1
#
_cell.length_a   1.000
_cell.length_b   1.000
_cell.length_c   1.000
_cell.angle_alpha   90.00
_cell.angle_beta   90.00
_cell.angle_gamma   90.00
#
_symmetry.space_group_name_H-M   'P 1'
#
loop_
_entity.id
_entity.type
_entity.pdbx_description
1 polymer ?
#
loop_
_entity_poly.entity_id
_entity_poly.type
_entity_poly.pdbx_seq_one_letter_code
_entity_poly.pdbx_strand_id
1 'polypeptide(L)'
;MDKKRIRLDDLKRETPFSVPEGYFDKLPQMIQARIPAEPVRKPLVSWSWQRSVGLAAASALILVLVWVTVPERQGSLGQEPLSDISNASIISYLEDQDISYYDLSEHKVVQKAFESDSTVLNYLDGLEDDVLRQQLEEAMVAPEKI
;
A
#
# COMPACT_ATOMS: atom_id res chain seq x y z
N MET A 1 -21.87 -17.22 -64.72
CA MET A 1 -21.95 -18.40 -63.82
C MET A 1 -22.78 -18.00 -62.61
N ASP A 2 -24.09 -18.26 -62.66
CA ASP A 2 -25.01 -17.86 -61.59
C ASP A 2 -24.98 -18.86 -60.43
N LYS A 3 -24.45 -18.43 -59.28
CA LYS A 3 -24.50 -19.19 -58.03
C LYS A 3 -25.93 -19.12 -57.48
N LYS A 4 -26.71 -20.18 -57.73
CA LYS A 4 -28.05 -20.37 -57.15
C LYS A 4 -27.93 -20.42 -55.62
N ARG A 5 -28.50 -19.42 -54.94
CA ARG A 5 -28.49 -19.32 -53.47
C ARG A 5 -29.53 -20.29 -52.91
N ILE A 6 -29.10 -21.37 -52.26
CA ILE A 6 -30.01 -22.31 -51.60
C ILE A 6 -30.65 -21.59 -50.41
N ARG A 7 -31.98 -21.47 -50.42
CA ARG A 7 -32.76 -20.93 -49.29
C ARG A 7 -33.08 -22.10 -48.35
N LEU A 8 -33.09 -21.84 -47.04
CA LEU A 8 -33.41 -22.86 -46.04
C LEU A 8 -34.82 -23.45 -46.23
N ASP A 9 -35.71 -22.69 -46.86
CA ASP A 9 -37.07 -23.13 -47.20
C ASP A 9 -37.12 -24.14 -48.37
N ASP A 10 -36.05 -24.24 -49.19
CA ASP A 10 -35.92 -25.24 -50.27
C ASP A 10 -35.37 -26.60 -49.75
N LEU A 11 -34.97 -26.70 -48.48
CA LEU A 11 -34.50 -27.96 -47.89
C LEU A 11 -35.68 -28.78 -47.34
N LYS A 12 -35.76 -30.04 -47.77
CA LYS A 12 -36.75 -31.01 -47.28
C LYS A 12 -36.51 -31.27 -45.79
N ARG A 13 -37.46 -30.85 -44.94
CA ARG A 13 -37.43 -31.06 -43.48
C ARG A 13 -37.79 -32.51 -43.15
N GLU A 14 -36.92 -33.44 -43.49
CA GLU A 14 -37.04 -34.83 -43.06
C GLU A 14 -36.34 -35.00 -41.72
N THR A 15 -37.02 -35.61 -40.75
CA THR A 15 -36.42 -36.00 -39.47
C THR A 15 -35.85 -37.43 -39.63
N PRO A 16 -34.54 -37.60 -39.85
CA PRO A 16 -33.95 -38.91 -40.16
C PRO A 16 -33.98 -39.89 -38.97
N PHE A 17 -34.35 -39.42 -37.78
CA PHE A 17 -34.38 -40.21 -36.56
C PHE A 17 -35.81 -40.32 -36.05
N SER A 18 -36.27 -41.55 -35.87
CA SER A 18 -37.50 -41.86 -35.15
C SER A 18 -37.12 -42.26 -33.72
N VAL A 19 -37.76 -41.60 -32.75
CA VAL A 19 -37.58 -41.94 -31.33
C VAL A 19 -38.73 -42.81 -30.84
N PRO A 20 -38.49 -43.74 -29.91
CA PRO A 20 -39.56 -44.48 -29.26
C PRO A 20 -40.50 -43.56 -28.48
N GLU A 21 -41.76 -43.97 -28.36
CA GLU A 21 -42.76 -43.26 -27.57
C GLU A 21 -42.31 -43.12 -26.11
N GLY A 22 -42.37 -41.89 -25.59
CA GLY A 22 -41.97 -41.56 -24.22
C GLY A 22 -40.47 -41.63 -23.92
N TYR A 23 -39.59 -41.67 -24.94
CA TYR A 23 -38.13 -41.65 -24.75
C TYR A 23 -37.67 -40.43 -23.96
N PHE A 24 -38.14 -39.24 -24.36
CA PHE A 24 -37.78 -37.98 -23.71
C PHE A 24 -38.40 -37.82 -22.31
N ASP A 25 -39.51 -38.51 -22.02
CA ASP A 25 -40.14 -38.49 -20.70
C ASP A 25 -39.34 -39.31 -19.66
N LYS A 26 -38.71 -40.41 -20.10
CA LYS A 26 -37.94 -41.32 -19.23
C LYS A 26 -36.47 -40.93 -19.10
N LEU A 27 -35.95 -40.14 -20.03
CA LEU A 27 -34.55 -39.74 -20.11
C LEU A 27 -34.04 -39.03 -18.84
N PRO A 28 -34.77 -38.09 -18.21
CA PRO A 28 -34.31 -37.43 -16.98
C PRO A 28 -34.08 -38.42 -15.83
N GLN A 29 -34.99 -39.38 -15.67
CA GLN A 29 -34.90 -40.41 -14.62
C GLN A 29 -33.71 -41.35 -14.85
N MET A 30 -33.46 -41.72 -16.11
CA MET A 30 -32.31 -42.56 -16.47
C MET A 30 -30.98 -41.86 -16.22
N ILE A 31 -30.89 -40.55 -16.47
CA ILE A 31 -29.69 -39.77 -16.18
C ILE A 31 -29.47 -39.70 -14.66
N GLN A 32 -30.52 -39.38 -13.90
CA GLN A 32 -30.42 -39.27 -12.44
C GLN A 32 -30.00 -40.61 -11.79
N ALA A 33 -30.50 -41.74 -12.28
CA ALA A 33 -30.11 -43.06 -11.80
C ALA A 33 -28.65 -43.43 -12.12
N ARG A 34 -28.05 -42.81 -13.14
CA ARG A 34 -26.66 -43.03 -13.55
C ARG A 34 -25.66 -42.08 -12.89
N ILE A 35 -26.12 -41.04 -12.22
CA ILE A 35 -25.25 -40.15 -11.46
C ILE A 35 -24.98 -40.83 -10.11
N PRO A 36 -23.75 -41.34 -9.86
CA PRO A 36 -23.43 -41.88 -8.55
C PRO A 36 -23.61 -40.76 -7.51
N ALA A 37 -24.37 -41.03 -6.45
CA ALA A 37 -24.44 -40.12 -5.32
C ALA A 37 -23.01 -39.84 -4.85
N GLU A 38 -22.61 -38.57 -4.82
CA GLU A 38 -21.27 -38.20 -4.35
C GLU A 38 -21.03 -38.85 -2.99
N PRO A 39 -19.93 -39.61 -2.81
CA PRO A 39 -19.65 -40.20 -1.52
C PRO A 39 -19.49 -39.05 -0.54
N VAL A 40 -20.43 -38.95 0.42
CA VAL A 40 -20.35 -38.03 1.55
C VAL A 40 -18.98 -38.28 2.16
N ARG A 41 -18.06 -37.33 1.94
CA ARG A 41 -16.68 -37.41 2.41
C ARG A 41 -16.74 -37.35 3.94
N LYS A 42 -16.85 -38.50 4.58
CA LYS A 42 -16.68 -38.64 6.02
C LYS A 42 -15.20 -38.36 6.29
N PRO A 43 -14.84 -37.27 7.00
CA PRO A 43 -13.46 -37.06 7.35
C PRO A 43 -13.02 -38.19 8.28
N LEU A 44 -12.09 -39.02 7.80
CA LEU A 44 -11.54 -40.18 8.53
C LEU A 44 -10.53 -39.79 9.62
N VAL A 45 -10.34 -38.50 9.85
CA VAL A 45 -9.28 -38.00 10.72
C VAL A 45 -9.92 -37.22 11.86
N SER A 46 -10.29 -37.93 12.94
CA SER A 46 -10.46 -37.33 14.26
C SER A 46 -9.08 -37.00 14.83
N TRP A 47 -8.47 -35.94 14.29
CA TRP A 47 -7.22 -35.39 14.81
C TRP A 47 -7.47 -34.89 16.23
N SER A 48 -7.08 -35.68 17.24
CA SER A 48 -7.22 -35.31 18.64
C SER A 48 -6.49 -33.99 18.90
N TRP A 49 -7.27 -32.91 19.03
CA TRP A 49 -6.81 -31.55 19.33
C TRP A 49 -5.97 -31.46 20.61
N GLN A 50 -6.01 -32.51 21.45
CA GLN A 50 -5.15 -32.70 22.62
C GLN A 50 -3.66 -32.86 22.27
N ARG A 51 -3.31 -33.30 21.05
CA ARG A 51 -1.89 -33.37 20.61
C ARG A 51 -1.33 -32.02 20.16
N SER A 52 -2.19 -31.08 19.75
CA SER A 52 -1.78 -29.72 19.36
C SER A 52 -1.60 -28.76 20.54
N VAL A 53 -2.23 -29.01 21.69
CA VAL A 53 -2.07 -28.18 22.89
C VAL A 53 -0.65 -28.27 23.47
N GLY A 54 0.00 -29.44 23.36
CA GLY A 54 1.38 -29.62 23.86
C GLY A 54 2.42 -28.74 23.16
N LEU A 55 2.24 -28.45 21.87
CA LEU A 55 3.14 -27.57 21.11
C LEU A 55 2.82 -26.08 21.34
N ALA A 56 1.55 -25.72 21.53
CA ALA A 56 1.15 -24.33 21.82
C ALA A 56 1.70 -23.83 23.16
N ALA A 57 1.76 -24.71 24.17
CA ALA A 57 2.32 -24.37 25.49
C ALA A 57 3.82 -24.03 25.42
N ALA A 58 4.60 -24.76 24.62
CA ALA A 58 6.03 -24.50 24.47
C ALA A 58 6.31 -23.15 23.78
N SER A 59 5.57 -22.81 22.73
CA SER A 59 5.70 -21.50 22.07
C SER A 59 5.29 -20.34 22.98
N ALA A 60 4.26 -20.51 23.81
CA ALA A 60 3.84 -19.49 24.76
C ALA A 60 4.91 -19.23 25.83
N LEU A 61 5.57 -20.29 26.34
CA LEU A 61 6.68 -20.16 27.29
C LEU A 61 7.89 -19.43 26.67
N ILE A 62 8.21 -19.69 25.41
CA ILE A 62 9.31 -19.00 24.72
C ILE A 62 8.99 -17.51 24.56
N LEU A 63 7.76 -17.15 24.17
CA LEU A 63 7.35 -15.74 24.05
C LEU A 63 7.39 -15.02 25.40
N VAL A 64 6.94 -15.67 26.49
CA VAL A 64 7.02 -15.11 27.84
C VAL A 64 8.48 -14.94 28.28
N LEU A 65 9.35 -15.91 28.01
CA LEU A 65 10.78 -15.80 28.33
C LEU A 65 11.48 -14.71 27.53
N VAL A 66 11.14 -14.54 26.24
CA VAL A 66 11.65 -13.45 25.40
C VAL A 66 11.17 -12.11 25.94
N TRP A 67 9.89 -11.98 26.31
CA TRP A 67 9.35 -10.75 26.90
C TRP A 67 10.01 -10.40 28.24
N VAL A 68 10.30 -11.39 29.10
CA VAL A 68 10.98 -11.17 30.39
C VAL A 68 12.48 -10.87 30.20
N THR A 69 13.15 -11.47 29.21
CA THR A 69 14.61 -11.38 29.02
C THR A 69 15.03 -10.23 28.11
N VAL A 70 14.14 -9.72 27.25
CA VAL A 70 14.45 -8.58 26.37
C VAL A 70 13.89 -7.31 27.02
N PRO A 71 14.66 -6.60 27.87
CA PRO A 71 14.26 -5.28 28.30
C PRO A 71 14.11 -4.40 27.07
N GLU A 72 13.04 -3.61 27.02
CA GLU A 72 12.70 -2.72 25.92
C GLU A 72 13.87 -1.78 25.60
N ARG A 73 14.70 -2.17 24.64
CA ARG A 73 15.48 -1.24 23.84
C ARG A 73 14.65 -0.75 22.66
N GLN A 74 13.40 -0.39 22.94
CA GLN A 74 12.56 0.37 22.04
C GLN A 74 12.71 1.86 22.36
N GLY A 75 13.96 2.33 22.41
CA GLY A 75 14.22 3.72 22.06
C GLY A 75 13.91 3.82 20.57
N SER A 76 12.98 4.71 20.21
CA SER A 76 12.54 4.96 18.84
C SER A 76 13.71 4.87 17.84
N LEU A 77 13.64 3.96 16.87
CA LEU A 77 14.50 3.98 15.68
C LEU A 77 14.07 5.17 14.78
N GLY A 78 14.18 6.37 15.32
CA GLY A 78 13.72 7.60 14.70
C GLY A 78 13.73 8.74 15.70
N GLN A 79 14.64 9.68 15.49
CA GLN A 79 14.76 11.00 16.14
C GLN A 79 15.70 11.16 17.35
N GLU A 80 16.36 10.11 17.85
CA GLU A 80 17.36 10.30 18.92
C GLU A 80 18.84 10.51 18.49
N PRO A 81 19.28 10.33 17.22
CA PRO A 81 20.66 10.66 16.86
C PRO A 81 20.85 12.10 16.37
N LEU A 82 19.78 12.89 16.16
CA LEU A 82 19.88 14.24 15.57
C LEU A 82 19.71 15.38 16.58
N SER A 83 19.04 15.15 17.71
CA SER A 83 18.88 16.14 18.78
C SER A 83 20.18 16.39 19.56
N ASP A 84 21.10 15.43 19.54
CA ASP A 84 22.40 15.52 20.21
C ASP A 84 23.47 16.19 19.32
N ILE A 85 23.14 16.47 18.06
CA ILE A 85 24.04 17.17 17.14
C ILE A 85 23.94 18.66 17.43
N SER A 86 25.05 19.26 17.85
CA SER A 86 25.11 20.70 18.11
C SER A 86 25.03 21.52 16.82
N ASN A 87 24.43 22.71 16.90
CA ASN A 87 24.40 23.65 15.77
C ASN A 87 25.80 24.00 15.24
N ALA A 88 26.81 24.06 16.13
CA ALA A 88 28.20 24.30 15.74
C ALA A 88 28.76 23.20 14.83
N SER A 89 28.41 21.93 15.11
CA SER A 89 28.80 20.79 14.28
C SER A 89 28.12 20.77 12.91
N ILE A 90 26.87 21.26 12.85
CA ILE A 90 26.13 21.41 11.58
C ILE A 90 26.80 22.50 10.73
N ILE A 91 27.14 23.64 11.33
CA ILE A 91 27.80 24.75 10.63
C ILE A 91 29.17 24.33 10.10
N SER A 92 29.99 23.64 10.90
CA SER A 92 31.31 23.20 10.46
C SER A 92 31.25 22.16 9.33
N TYR A 93 30.23 21.30 9.33
CA TYR A 93 30.02 20.33 8.25
C TYR A 93 29.60 21.01 6.95
N LEU A 94 28.70 22.01 7.02
CA LEU A 94 28.27 22.76 5.85
C LEU A 94 29.43 23.58 5.25
N GLU A 95 30.30 24.14 6.09
CA GLU A 95 31.50 24.87 5.66
C GLU A 95 32.56 23.95 5.02
N ASP A 96 32.81 22.77 5.59
CA ASP A 96 33.77 21.78 5.03
C ASP A 96 33.33 21.24 3.67
N GLN A 97 32.01 21.09 3.47
CA GLN A 97 31.44 20.60 2.22
C GLN A 97 31.17 21.70 1.17
N ASP A 98 31.57 22.95 1.44
CA ASP A 98 31.36 24.12 0.56
C ASP A 98 29.89 24.26 0.11
N ILE A 99 28.95 23.93 1.01
CA ILE A 99 27.52 23.97 0.70
C ILE A 99 27.02 25.40 0.88
N SER A 100 26.67 26.06 -0.22
CA SER A 100 26.16 27.43 -0.16
C SER A 100 24.68 27.48 0.22
N TYR A 101 24.24 28.63 0.73
CA TYR A 101 22.82 28.88 1.00
C TYR A 101 21.93 28.67 -0.24
N TYR A 102 22.45 29.01 -1.42
CA TYR A 102 21.73 28.87 -2.69
C TYR A 102 21.47 27.38 -3.02
N ASP A 103 22.44 26.50 -2.78
CA ASP A 103 22.30 25.05 -3.02
C ASP A 103 21.27 24.42 -2.07
N LEU A 104 21.20 24.90 -0.83
CA LEU A 104 20.22 24.45 0.15
C LEU A 104 18.79 24.88 -0.20
N SER A 105 18.63 26.06 -0.83
CA SER A 105 17.31 26.60 -1.20
C SER A 105 16.58 25.77 -2.27
N GLU A 106 17.32 24.98 -3.06
CA GLU A 106 16.75 24.06 -4.05
C GLU A 106 16.16 22.80 -3.40
N HIS A 107 16.55 22.49 -2.16
CA HIS A 107 16.08 21.30 -1.46
C HIS A 107 14.67 21.51 -0.87
N LYS A 108 13.75 20.62 -1.24
CA LYS A 108 12.34 20.62 -0.77
C LYS A 108 12.19 20.65 0.76
N VAL A 109 13.14 20.08 1.50
CA VAL A 109 13.13 20.05 2.97
C VAL A 109 13.34 21.46 3.53
N VAL A 110 14.26 22.22 2.94
CA VAL A 110 14.57 23.60 3.31
C VAL A 110 13.41 24.51 2.91
N GLN A 111 12.84 24.32 1.70
CA GLN A 111 11.65 25.05 1.27
C GLN A 111 10.46 24.86 2.22
N LYS A 112 10.18 23.61 2.60
CA LYS A 112 9.12 23.28 3.57
C LYS A 112 9.38 23.87 4.97
N ALA A 113 10.65 23.99 5.37
CA ALA A 113 11.01 24.65 6.62
C ALA A 113 10.70 26.16 6.56
N PHE A 114 10.96 26.83 5.42
CA PHE A 114 10.61 28.24 5.24
C PHE A 114 9.10 28.49 5.02
N GLU A 115 8.33 27.50 4.58
CA GLU A 115 6.86 27.56 4.60
C GLU A 115 6.29 27.56 6.03
N SER A 116 7.08 27.14 7.03
CA SER A 116 6.64 27.16 8.42
C SER A 116 6.86 28.53 9.07
N ASP A 117 5.78 29.10 9.60
CA ASP A 117 5.80 30.41 10.26
C ASP A 117 6.87 30.51 11.36
N SER A 118 7.12 29.43 12.10
CA SER A 118 8.12 29.41 13.18
C SER A 118 9.55 29.65 12.70
N THR A 119 9.91 29.15 11.52
CA THR A 119 11.28 29.29 10.99
C THR A 119 11.52 30.70 10.47
N VAL A 120 10.51 31.25 9.78
CA VAL A 120 10.55 32.63 9.29
C VAL A 120 10.58 33.61 10.47
N LEU A 121 9.77 33.41 11.50
CA LEU A 121 9.77 34.27 12.69
C LEU A 121 11.12 34.24 13.42
N ASN A 122 11.75 33.09 13.60
CA ASN A 122 13.08 32.99 14.21
C ASN A 122 14.16 33.70 13.38
N TYR A 123 14.07 33.62 12.05
CA TYR A 123 14.98 34.33 11.15
C TYR A 123 14.79 35.85 11.26
N LEU A 124 13.54 36.32 11.30
CA LEU A 124 13.22 37.74 11.44
C LEU A 124 13.61 38.31 12.80
N ASP A 125 13.50 37.54 13.88
CA ASP A 125 13.92 37.94 15.23
C ASP A 125 15.45 38.12 15.36
N GLY A 126 16.22 37.39 14.56
CA GLY A 126 17.67 37.51 14.50
C GLY A 126 18.19 38.67 13.64
N LEU A 127 17.31 39.35 12.89
CA LEU A 127 17.68 40.51 12.08
C LEU A 127 17.54 41.80 12.89
N GLU A 128 18.50 42.70 12.72
CA GLU A 128 18.45 44.03 13.34
C GLU A 128 17.27 44.84 12.79
N ASP A 129 16.56 45.55 13.67
CA ASP A 129 15.38 46.37 13.33
C ASP A 129 15.67 47.38 12.20
N ASP A 130 16.89 47.91 12.15
CA ASP A 130 17.33 48.89 11.14
C ASP A 130 17.40 48.26 9.75
N VAL A 131 17.84 47.00 9.64
CA VAL A 131 17.91 46.25 8.38
C VAL A 131 16.50 45.94 7.87
N LEU A 132 15.60 45.52 8.77
CA LEU A 132 14.20 45.28 8.44
C LEU A 132 13.51 46.54 7.94
N ARG A 133 13.75 47.68 8.61
CA ARG A 133 13.21 48.98 8.20
C ARG A 133 13.73 49.42 6.83
N GLN A 134 15.03 49.26 6.58
CA GLN A 134 15.62 49.59 5.29
C GLN A 134 15.02 48.75 4.15
N GLN A 135 14.81 47.45 4.37
CA GLN A 135 14.19 46.57 3.37
C GLN A 135 12.71 46.89 3.14
N LEU A 136 11.96 47.24 4.18
CA LEU A 136 10.58 47.69 4.05
C LEU A 136 10.52 49.00 3.26
N GLU A 137 11.38 49.96 3.59
CA GLU A 137 11.45 51.26 2.92
C GLU A 137 11.86 51.09 1.44
N GLU A 138 12.84 50.24 1.14
CA GLU A 138 13.25 49.91 -0.23
C GLU A 138 12.12 49.26 -1.04
N ALA A 139 11.38 48.31 -0.44
CA ALA A 139 10.23 47.68 -1.07
C ALA A 139 9.04 48.65 -1.28
N MET A 140 8.87 49.61 -0.39
CA MET A 140 7.82 50.64 -0.47
C MET A 140 8.19 51.80 -1.41
N VAL A 141 9.48 52.05 -1.63
CA VAL A 141 10.01 53.11 -2.49
C VAL A 141 10.24 52.64 -3.93
N ALA A 142 10.31 51.32 -4.18
CA ALA A 142 10.36 50.78 -5.54
C ALA A 142 9.10 51.19 -6.33
N PRO A 143 9.20 52.04 -7.37
CA PRO A 143 8.04 52.41 -8.16
C PRO A 143 7.52 51.16 -8.86
N GLU A 144 6.24 50.89 -8.64
CA GLU A 144 5.40 49.92 -9.34
C GLU A 144 5.63 50.03 -10.85
N LYS A 145 6.60 49.28 -11.38
CA LYS A 145 6.76 49.05 -12.81
C LYS A 145 5.87 47.87 -13.18
N ILE A 146 4.62 48.20 -13.50
CA ILE A 146 3.77 47.41 -14.39
C ILE A 146 4.39 47.44 -15.80
#